data_AF-A0A938BD46-F1
#
_entry.id   AF-A0A938BD46-F1
#
_cell.length_a   1.000
_cell.length_b   1.000
_cell.length_c   1.000
_cell.angle_alpha   90.00
_cell.angle_beta   90.00
_cell.angle_gamma   90.00
#
_symmetry.space_group_name_H-M   'P 1'
#
loop_
_entity.id
_entity.type
_entity.pdbx_description
1 polymer ?
#
loop_
_entity_poly.entity_id
_entity_poly.type
_entity_poly.pdbx_seq_one_letter_code
_entity_poly.pdbx_strand_id
1 'polypeptide(L)'
;MIILKLSDNKGIALITFYLAISLLVTLGIGFVMMGIYESRFTERFRNSKIAFNLAEAGADVAIVALRSNPSYTGVGFTTLGEGGYTVSVTTPVANPNWRRIDAIGYYPDNNTGSYGYTQREVELYVQVSPSNSGSRWSMFGNSEIDINGTIYVDSFDSRNGRYGGSNVSANGDIGTNSTGDADLKLNVTGQTATVYGDLVAGKGANPDTVISINGS
;
A
#
# COMPACT_ATOMS: atom_id res chain seq x y z
N MET A 1 -71.08 -63.41 -31.30
CA MET A 1 -71.35 -61.96 -31.45
C MET A 1 -71.47 -61.44 -30.03
N ILE A 2 -70.63 -60.56 -29.48
CA ILE A 2 -70.17 -59.26 -29.97
C ILE A 2 -68.79 -59.03 -29.33
N ILE A 3 -67.74 -58.79 -30.13
CA ILE A 3 -66.48 -58.20 -29.64
C ILE A 3 -66.71 -56.69 -29.65
N LEU A 4 -66.84 -56.08 -28.47
CA LEU A 4 -66.97 -54.64 -28.31
C LEU A 4 -65.63 -53.96 -28.66
N LYS A 5 -65.57 -53.38 -29.86
CA LYS A 5 -64.46 -52.57 -30.34
C LYS A 5 -64.72 -51.11 -29.93
N LEU A 6 -64.24 -50.72 -28.76
CA LEU A 6 -64.20 -49.31 -28.32
C LEU A 6 -62.84 -48.73 -28.72
N SER A 7 -62.71 -48.21 -29.94
CA SER A 7 -61.57 -47.35 -30.29
C SER A 7 -61.82 -45.94 -29.74
N ASP A 8 -61.56 -45.76 -28.45
CA ASP A 8 -61.78 -44.49 -27.75
C ASP A 8 -60.58 -43.54 -27.94
N ASN A 9 -60.33 -43.15 -29.20
CA ASN A 9 -59.23 -42.26 -29.60
C ASN A 9 -59.29 -40.89 -28.90
N LYS A 10 -60.47 -40.50 -28.39
CA LYS A 10 -60.69 -39.26 -27.65
C LYS A 10 -60.05 -39.30 -26.25
N GLY A 11 -60.05 -40.45 -25.58
CA GLY A 11 -59.40 -40.63 -24.28
C GLY A 11 -57.87 -40.57 -24.37
N ILE A 12 -57.27 -41.23 -25.38
CA ILE A 12 -55.82 -41.21 -25.61
C ILE A 12 -55.34 -39.81 -26.03
N ALA A 13 -56.09 -39.10 -26.87
CA ALA A 13 -55.78 -37.71 -27.23
C ALA A 13 -55.79 -36.77 -26.01
N LEU A 14 -56.74 -36.95 -25.09
CA LEU A 14 -56.81 -36.16 -23.87
C LEU A 14 -55.61 -36.45 -22.94
N ILE A 15 -55.26 -37.73 -22.74
CA ILE A 15 -54.12 -38.13 -21.89
C ILE A 15 -52.81 -37.61 -22.45
N THR A 16 -52.58 -37.75 -23.77
CA THR A 16 -51.36 -37.25 -24.42
C THR A 16 -51.24 -35.73 -24.34
N PHE A 17 -52.36 -35.00 -24.46
CA PHE A 17 -52.39 -33.55 -24.29
C PHE A 17 -52.07 -33.12 -22.85
N TYR A 18 -52.64 -33.78 -21.84
CA TYR A 18 -52.29 -33.51 -20.44
C TYR A 18 -50.84 -33.83 -20.11
N LEU A 19 -50.27 -34.89 -20.71
CA LEU A 19 -48.86 -35.23 -20.56
C LEU A 19 -47.95 -34.19 -21.23
N ALA A 20 -48.33 -33.69 -22.41
CA ALA A 20 -47.62 -32.61 -23.08
C ALA A 20 -47.66 -31.31 -22.27
N ILE A 21 -48.83 -30.95 -21.72
CA ILE A 21 -48.97 -29.78 -20.85
C ILE A 21 -48.14 -29.93 -19.58
N SER A 22 -48.19 -31.08 -18.91
CA SER A 22 -47.44 -31.28 -17.66
C SER A 22 -45.94 -31.15 -17.89
N LEU A 23 -45.42 -31.70 -18.99
CA LEU A 23 -44.03 -31.55 -19.39
C LEU A 23 -43.65 -30.08 -19.64
N LEU A 24 -44.49 -29.36 -20.40
CA LEU A 24 -44.26 -27.94 -20.70
C LEU A 24 -44.28 -27.08 -19.43
N VAL A 25 -45.19 -27.36 -18.49
CA VAL A 25 -45.26 -26.65 -17.21
C VAL A 25 -44.02 -26.92 -16.36
N THR A 26 -43.56 -28.18 -16.27
CA THR A 26 -42.34 -28.52 -15.52
C THR A 26 -41.11 -27.82 -16.10
N LEU A 27 -40.96 -27.81 -17.43
CA LEU A 27 -39.87 -27.08 -18.09
C LEU A 27 -39.98 -25.56 -17.89
N GLY A 28 -41.19 -25.01 -17.99
CA GLY A 28 -41.45 -23.59 -17.75
C GLY A 28 -41.05 -23.13 -16.36
N ILE A 29 -41.38 -23.93 -15.32
CA ILE A 29 -40.95 -23.67 -13.94
C ILE A 29 -39.41 -23.67 -13.84
N GLY A 30 -38.75 -24.64 -14.49
CA GLY A 30 -37.29 -24.73 -14.51
C GLY A 30 -36.63 -23.47 -15.08
N PHE A 31 -37.12 -22.95 -16.20
CA PHE A 31 -36.58 -21.72 -16.80
C PHE A 31 -36.80 -20.48 -15.93
N VAL A 32 -37.98 -20.35 -15.31
CA VAL A 32 -38.26 -19.24 -14.39
C VAL A 32 -37.31 -19.28 -13.18
N MET A 33 -37.08 -20.47 -12.61
CA MET A 33 -36.13 -20.63 -11.52
C MET A 33 -34.71 -20.25 -11.95
N MET A 34 -34.26 -20.71 -13.12
CA MET A 34 -32.94 -20.38 -13.66
C MET A 34 -32.75 -18.86 -13.79
N GLY A 35 -33.74 -18.15 -14.34
CA GLY A 35 -33.67 -16.69 -14.46
C GLY A 35 -33.58 -15.97 -13.10
N ILE A 36 -34.31 -16.44 -12.08
CA ILE A 36 -34.23 -15.89 -10.72
C ILE A 36 -32.83 -16.12 -10.12
N TYR A 37 -32.26 -17.31 -10.31
CA TYR A 37 -30.92 -17.63 -9.81
C TYR A 37 -29.84 -16.79 -10.48
N GLU A 38 -29.89 -16.66 -11.81
CA GLU A 38 -28.94 -15.84 -12.57
C GLU A 38 -29.00 -14.37 -12.17
N SER A 39 -30.20 -13.82 -11.97
CA SER A 39 -30.36 -12.44 -11.51
C SER A 39 -29.72 -12.23 -10.14
N ARG A 40 -30.00 -13.11 -9.18
CA ARG A 40 -29.43 -13.02 -7.83
C ARG A 40 -27.91 -13.24 -7.81
N PHE A 41 -27.42 -14.13 -8.65
CA PHE A 41 -25.98 -14.37 -8.79
C PHE A 41 -25.28 -13.14 -9.37
N THR A 42 -25.85 -12.55 -10.41
CA THR A 42 -25.32 -11.35 -11.07
C THR A 42 -25.28 -10.17 -10.11
N GLU A 43 -26.33 -9.98 -9.32
CA GLU A 43 -26.38 -8.92 -8.30
C GLU A 43 -25.29 -9.10 -7.24
N ARG A 44 -25.15 -10.30 -6.66
CA ARG A 44 -24.10 -10.60 -5.69
C ARG A 44 -22.70 -10.44 -6.28
N PHE A 45 -22.51 -10.85 -7.53
CA PHE A 45 -21.24 -10.72 -8.22
C PHE A 45 -20.88 -9.26 -8.47
N ARG A 46 -21.86 -8.44 -8.89
CA ARG A 46 -21.69 -6.98 -9.04
C ARG A 46 -21.32 -6.34 -7.70
N ASN A 47 -22.09 -6.60 -6.65
CA ASN A 47 -21.86 -6.01 -5.32
C ASN A 47 -20.48 -6.43 -4.76
N SER A 48 -20.10 -7.69 -4.99
CA SER A 48 -18.79 -8.21 -4.62
C SER A 48 -17.65 -7.51 -5.36
N LYS A 49 -17.80 -7.19 -6.64
CA LYS A 49 -16.80 -6.44 -7.40
C LYS A 49 -16.68 -5.00 -6.92
N ILE A 50 -17.80 -4.35 -6.63
CA ILE A 50 -17.79 -2.98 -6.09
C ILE A 50 -17.08 -2.97 -4.73
N ALA A 51 -17.45 -3.85 -3.82
CA ALA A 51 -16.80 -3.96 -2.50
C ALA A 51 -15.30 -4.25 -2.63
N PHE A 52 -14.88 -5.10 -3.58
CA PHE A 52 -13.47 -5.38 -3.83
C PHE A 52 -12.71 -4.14 -4.34
N ASN A 53 -13.25 -3.43 -5.34
CA ASN A 53 -12.63 -2.22 -5.86
C ASN A 53 -12.54 -1.10 -4.80
N LEU A 54 -13.52 -1.02 -3.90
CA LEU A 54 -13.48 -0.07 -2.78
C LEU A 54 -12.40 -0.45 -1.75
N ALA A 55 -12.19 -1.75 -1.51
CA ALA A 55 -11.10 -2.22 -0.67
C ALA A 55 -9.72 -1.87 -1.28
N GLU A 56 -9.54 -2.09 -2.58
CA GLU A 56 -8.31 -1.69 -3.30
C GLU A 56 -8.09 -0.17 -3.24
N ALA A 57 -9.13 0.63 -3.45
CA ALA A 57 -9.02 2.09 -3.32
C ALA A 57 -8.59 2.51 -1.90
N GLY A 58 -9.15 1.88 -0.86
CA GLY A 58 -8.73 2.11 0.52
C GLY A 58 -7.26 1.73 0.76
N ALA A 59 -6.83 0.61 0.22
CA ALA A 59 -5.43 0.18 0.26
C ALA A 59 -4.48 1.19 -0.41
N ASP A 60 -4.82 1.68 -1.60
CA ASP A 60 -4.02 2.69 -2.31
C ASP A 60 -3.89 3.99 -1.51
N VAL A 61 -5.00 4.46 -0.92
CA VAL A 61 -5.00 5.62 -0.02
C VAL A 61 -4.09 5.38 1.17
N ALA A 62 -4.11 4.17 1.75
CA ALA A 62 -3.26 3.80 2.87
C ALA A 62 -1.77 3.84 2.50
N ILE A 63 -1.40 3.34 1.32
CA ILE A 63 -0.03 3.36 0.81
C ILE A 63 0.46 4.80 0.65
N VAL A 64 -0.36 5.68 0.06
CA VAL A 64 -0.03 7.10 -0.09
C VAL A 64 0.10 7.79 1.26
N ALA A 65 -0.81 7.51 2.19
CA ALA A 65 -0.77 8.06 3.54
C ALA A 65 0.50 7.60 4.29
N LEU A 66 0.88 6.33 4.18
CA LEU A 66 2.09 5.78 4.78
C LEU A 66 3.37 6.38 4.22
N ARG A 67 3.37 6.79 2.94
CA ARG A 67 4.49 7.52 2.34
C ARG A 67 4.69 8.89 2.99
N SER A 68 3.61 9.59 3.33
CA SER A 68 3.69 10.89 4.01
C SER A 68 3.88 10.79 5.53
N ASN A 69 3.31 9.77 6.16
CA ASN A 69 3.32 9.57 7.60
C ASN A 69 3.55 8.08 7.91
N PRO A 70 4.79 7.68 8.26
CA PRO A 70 5.13 6.31 8.66
C PRO A 70 4.35 5.74 9.85
N SER A 71 3.69 6.61 10.63
CA SER A 71 2.89 6.28 11.81
C SER A 71 1.39 6.32 11.54
N TYR A 72 0.96 6.35 10.27
CA TYR A 72 -0.44 6.27 9.89
C TYR A 72 -1.06 4.95 10.36
N THR A 73 -2.21 5.03 11.04
CA THR A 73 -2.91 3.88 11.66
C THR A 73 -4.16 3.46 10.91
N GLY A 74 -4.56 4.17 9.85
CA GLY A 74 -5.77 3.90 9.09
C GLY A 74 -6.83 4.99 9.20
N VAL A 75 -8.01 4.68 8.67
CA VAL A 75 -9.19 5.55 8.69
C VAL A 75 -10.42 4.70 8.96
N GLY A 76 -11.35 5.25 9.75
CA GLY A 76 -12.68 4.67 9.91
C GLY A 76 -13.46 4.64 8.61
N PHE A 77 -14.71 4.18 8.68
CA PHE A 77 -15.56 4.09 7.51
C PHE A 77 -15.64 5.43 6.77
N THR A 78 -15.21 5.40 5.51
CA THR A 78 -15.19 6.53 4.60
C THR A 78 -16.02 6.19 3.37
N THR A 79 -17.00 7.03 3.05
CA THR A 79 -17.86 6.82 1.90
C THR A 79 -17.13 7.15 0.60
N LEU A 80 -17.31 6.31 -0.41
CA LEU A 80 -16.75 6.49 -1.75
C LEU A 80 -17.70 5.85 -2.78
N GLY A 81 -18.35 6.68 -3.60
CA GLY A 81 -19.28 6.21 -4.63
C GLY A 81 -20.53 5.53 -4.04
N GLU A 82 -20.85 4.33 -4.54
CA GLU A 82 -22.01 3.52 -4.11
C GLU A 82 -21.75 2.74 -2.80
N GLY A 83 -20.63 3.00 -2.12
CA GLY A 83 -20.18 2.25 -0.97
C GLY A 83 -19.26 3.04 -0.05
N GLY A 84 -18.40 2.32 0.66
CA GLY A 84 -17.30 2.91 1.41
C GLY A 84 -16.23 1.91 1.75
N TYR A 85 -15.18 2.38 2.40
CA TYR A 85 -14.07 1.55 2.83
C TYR A 85 -13.62 1.93 4.24
N THR A 86 -12.98 0.99 4.92
CA THR A 86 -12.29 1.16 6.19
C THR A 86 -10.86 0.66 6.01
N VAL A 87 -9.89 1.34 6.59
CA VAL A 87 -8.48 0.92 6.55
C VAL A 87 -7.98 0.83 7.97
N SER A 88 -7.30 -0.26 8.29
CA SER A 88 -6.51 -0.42 9.50
C SER A 88 -5.06 -0.67 9.12
N VAL A 89 -4.13 0.03 9.78
CA VAL A 89 -2.70 -0.20 9.60
C VAL A 89 -2.10 -0.62 10.93
N THR A 90 -1.46 -1.80 10.94
CA THR A 90 -0.80 -2.35 12.12
C THR A 90 0.70 -2.50 11.88
N THR A 91 1.49 -2.32 12.94
CA THR A 91 2.94 -2.55 12.91
C THR A 91 3.23 -3.89 13.58
N PRO A 92 3.70 -4.92 12.86
CA PRO A 92 4.05 -6.20 13.45
C PRO A 92 5.20 -6.05 14.45
N VAL A 93 5.05 -6.62 15.65
CA VAL A 93 6.05 -6.53 16.74
C VAL A 93 7.40 -7.13 16.31
N ALA A 94 7.39 -8.14 15.45
CA ALA A 94 8.59 -8.79 14.94
C ALA A 94 9.41 -7.94 13.95
N ASN A 95 8.77 -6.99 13.25
CA ASN A 95 9.39 -6.21 12.19
C ASN A 95 8.90 -4.76 12.21
N PRO A 96 9.58 -3.84 12.92
CA PRO A 96 9.12 -2.45 13.08
C PRO A 96 9.14 -1.63 11.77
N ASN A 97 9.79 -2.13 10.72
CA ASN A 97 9.82 -1.49 9.40
C ASN A 97 8.69 -1.97 8.49
N TRP A 98 7.92 -2.98 8.90
CA TRP A 98 6.81 -3.50 8.12
C TRP A 98 5.51 -2.87 8.62
N ARG A 99 4.57 -2.68 7.71
CA ARG A 99 3.22 -2.24 7.98
C ARG A 99 2.29 -3.23 7.30
N ARG A 100 1.38 -3.79 8.07
CA ARG A 100 0.27 -4.58 7.56
C ARG A 100 -0.91 -3.63 7.38
N ILE A 101 -1.46 -3.60 6.18
CA ILE A 101 -2.63 -2.80 5.82
C ILE A 101 -3.77 -3.77 5.60
N ASP A 102 -4.83 -3.61 6.38
CA ASP A 102 -6.10 -4.33 6.21
C ASP A 102 -7.12 -3.31 5.69
N ALA A 103 -7.47 -3.43 4.41
CA ALA A 103 -8.46 -2.56 3.77
C ALA A 103 -9.75 -3.36 3.51
N ILE A 104 -10.86 -2.88 4.06
CA ILE A 104 -12.18 -3.50 3.91
C ILE A 104 -13.07 -2.56 3.11
N GLY A 105 -13.58 -3.03 1.98
CA GLY A 105 -14.58 -2.32 1.17
C GLY A 105 -15.97 -2.89 1.42
N TYR A 106 -16.95 -1.99 1.45
CA TYR A 106 -18.35 -2.27 1.78
C TYR A 106 -19.27 -1.76 0.69
N TYR A 107 -20.28 -2.56 0.35
CA TYR A 107 -21.40 -2.15 -0.47
C TYR A 107 -22.72 -2.56 0.22
N PRO A 108 -23.75 -1.71 0.27
CA PRO A 108 -23.75 -0.28 -0.09
C PRO A 108 -23.22 0.62 1.04
N ASP A 109 -23.10 0.11 2.26
CA ASP A 109 -22.47 0.81 3.40
C ASP A 109 -21.90 -0.21 4.41
N ASN A 110 -21.35 0.28 5.51
CA ASN A 110 -20.87 -0.55 6.63
C ASN A 110 -21.98 -0.89 7.65
N ASN A 111 -23.16 -1.26 7.17
CA ASN A 111 -24.25 -1.78 7.99
C ASN A 111 -24.68 -3.15 7.46
N THR A 112 -24.51 -4.17 8.30
CA THR A 112 -24.86 -5.56 7.97
C THR A 112 -26.35 -5.78 7.72
N GLY A 113 -27.22 -4.85 8.13
CA GLY A 113 -28.65 -4.86 7.83
C GLY A 113 -29.03 -4.28 6.45
N SER A 114 -28.09 -3.68 5.72
CA SER A 114 -28.35 -3.08 4.42
C SER A 114 -28.66 -4.15 3.37
N TYR A 115 -29.66 -3.88 2.51
CA TYR A 115 -29.99 -4.77 1.41
C TYR A 115 -28.79 -4.93 0.47
N GLY A 116 -28.42 -6.18 0.18
CA GLY A 116 -27.27 -6.47 -0.68
C GLY A 116 -25.89 -6.27 -0.02
N TYR A 117 -25.85 -6.14 1.32
CA TYR A 117 -24.61 -6.00 2.08
C TYR A 117 -23.55 -7.01 1.63
N THR A 118 -22.42 -6.50 1.18
CA THR A 118 -21.27 -7.29 0.75
C THR A 118 -20.01 -6.59 1.22
N GLN A 119 -19.11 -7.35 1.83
CA GLN A 119 -17.79 -6.88 2.25
C GLN A 119 -16.69 -7.68 1.56
N ARG A 120 -15.58 -7.02 1.26
CA ARG A 120 -14.35 -7.64 0.76
C ARG A 120 -13.15 -7.02 1.48
N GLU A 121 -12.18 -7.86 1.77
CA GLU A 121 -10.96 -7.46 2.48
C GLU A 121 -9.75 -7.72 1.58
N VAL A 122 -8.83 -6.77 1.58
CA VAL A 122 -7.54 -6.82 0.92
C VAL A 122 -6.46 -6.59 1.99
N GLU A 123 -5.58 -7.57 2.13
CA GLU A 123 -4.45 -7.53 3.07
C GLU A 123 -3.16 -7.28 2.28
N LEU A 124 -2.38 -6.30 2.73
CA LEU A 124 -1.11 -5.92 2.12
C LEU A 124 -0.02 -5.79 3.18
N TYR A 125 1.18 -6.21 2.81
CA TYR A 125 2.39 -5.98 3.60
C TYR A 125 3.28 -5.00 2.85
N VAL A 126 3.55 -3.85 3.46
CA VAL A 126 4.44 -2.84 2.90
C VAL A 126 5.61 -2.60 3.85
N GLN A 127 6.80 -2.44 3.28
CA GLN A 127 7.98 -2.05 4.03
C GLN A 127 8.15 -0.54 3.96
N VAL A 128 8.12 0.13 5.11
CA VAL A 128 8.48 1.53 5.23
C VAL A 128 9.99 1.60 5.40
N SER A 129 10.69 1.76 4.29
CA SER A 129 12.11 2.10 4.32
C SER A 129 12.24 3.58 4.67
N PRO A 130 13.07 3.96 5.65
CA PRO A 130 13.36 5.37 5.89
C PRO A 130 13.89 5.97 4.58
N SER A 131 13.39 7.14 4.21
CA SER A 131 13.76 7.87 2.99
C SER A 131 15.23 8.34 2.96
N ASN A 132 16.10 7.81 3.82
CA ASN A 132 17.53 8.08 3.88
C ASN A 132 18.30 7.33 2.77
N SER A 133 17.79 7.39 1.54
CA SER A 133 18.62 7.15 0.35
C SER A 133 19.34 8.42 -0.11
N GLY A 134 18.99 9.59 0.46
CA GLY A 134 19.91 10.72 0.57
C GLY A 134 20.89 10.40 1.68
N SER A 135 22.13 10.16 1.31
CA SER A 135 23.25 9.91 2.20
C SER A 135 23.24 10.90 3.38
N ARG A 136 23.07 10.38 4.60
CA ARG A 136 23.25 11.15 5.85
C ARG A 136 24.61 11.84 5.94
N TRP A 137 25.56 11.37 5.13
CA TRP A 137 26.92 11.84 5.09
C TRP A 137 27.19 12.39 3.69
N SER A 138 27.66 13.63 3.61
CA SER A 138 28.22 14.17 2.38
C SER A 138 29.54 13.47 2.05
N MET A 139 30.31 13.10 3.07
CA MET A 139 31.53 12.31 2.97
C MET A 139 31.58 11.27 4.11
N PHE A 140 31.92 10.02 3.80
CA PHE A 140 32.11 8.97 4.81
C PHE A 140 33.36 8.15 4.54
N GLY A 141 34.23 8.04 5.54
CA GLY A 141 35.46 7.26 5.50
C GLY A 141 35.40 6.11 6.51
N ASN A 142 35.83 4.92 6.11
CA ASN A 142 35.93 3.82 7.06
C ASN A 142 37.19 3.90 7.94
N SER A 143 38.28 4.42 7.38
CA SER A 143 39.60 4.44 8.05
C SER A 143 40.26 5.79 8.01
N GLU A 144 40.27 6.51 6.88
CA GLU A 144 40.82 7.86 6.81
C GLU A 144 40.00 8.72 5.85
N ILE A 145 39.85 10.01 6.19
CA ILE A 145 39.50 11.06 5.23
C ILE A 145 40.54 12.16 5.40
N ASP A 146 41.33 12.41 4.35
CA ASP A 146 42.26 13.54 4.28
C ASP A 146 41.71 14.56 3.28
N ILE A 147 41.38 15.75 3.79
CA ILE A 147 40.90 16.86 2.99
C ILE A 147 41.97 17.94 2.99
N ASN A 148 42.52 18.20 1.80
CA ASN A 148 43.53 19.22 1.57
C ASN A 148 42.99 20.30 0.64
N GLY A 149 42.93 21.53 1.15
CA GLY A 149 42.55 22.73 0.41
C GLY A 149 41.17 23.27 0.75
N THR A 150 40.66 24.16 -0.10
CA THR A 150 39.38 24.84 0.09
C THR A 150 38.23 23.90 -0.25
N ILE A 151 37.45 23.53 0.77
CA ILE A 151 36.26 22.68 0.62
C ILE A 151 35.04 23.35 1.25
N TYR A 152 33.89 23.18 0.62
CA TYR A 152 32.59 23.51 1.16
C TYR A 152 31.74 22.24 1.14
N VAL A 153 31.25 21.83 2.31
CA VAL A 153 30.41 20.65 2.45
C VAL A 153 29.04 21.08 2.96
N ASP A 154 28.00 20.85 2.17
CA ASP A 154 26.62 21.23 2.47
C ASP A 154 25.62 20.22 1.87
N SER A 155 24.34 20.57 1.95
CA SER A 155 23.24 19.85 1.30
C SER A 155 22.39 20.79 0.44
N PHE A 156 21.91 20.32 -0.71
CA PHE A 156 20.98 21.06 -1.56
C PHE A 156 19.90 20.14 -2.17
N ASP A 157 18.72 20.69 -2.45
CA ASP A 157 17.65 19.98 -3.17
C ASP A 157 17.52 20.54 -4.59
N SER A 158 17.87 19.72 -5.58
CA SER A 158 17.81 20.11 -7.00
C SER A 158 16.38 20.35 -7.50
N ARG A 159 15.35 19.88 -6.78
CA ARG A 159 13.93 20.12 -7.11
C ARG A 159 13.50 21.55 -6.78
N ASN A 160 14.18 22.22 -5.85
CA ASN A 160 13.85 23.56 -5.38
C ASN A 160 14.58 24.67 -6.17
N GLY A 161 15.40 24.31 -7.16
CA GLY A 161 16.06 25.25 -8.06
C GLY A 161 17.57 25.05 -8.15
N ARG A 162 18.27 26.09 -8.61
CA ARG A 162 19.73 26.10 -8.72
C ARG A 162 20.35 26.11 -7.32
N TYR A 163 21.59 25.65 -7.23
CA TYR A 163 22.39 25.74 -6.00
C TYR A 163 22.62 27.21 -5.59
N GLY A 164 22.53 27.49 -4.28
CA GLY A 164 22.76 28.80 -3.68
C GLY A 164 21.51 29.48 -3.09
N GLY A 165 21.70 30.63 -2.45
CA GLY A 165 20.62 31.39 -1.81
C GLY A 165 19.97 30.63 -0.65
N SER A 166 18.64 30.52 -0.66
CA SER A 166 17.89 29.72 0.33
C SER A 166 17.83 28.22 0.01
N ASN A 167 18.46 27.77 -1.09
CA ASN A 167 18.46 26.38 -1.54
C ASN A 167 19.73 25.61 -1.12
N VAL A 168 20.37 26.06 -0.03
CA VAL A 168 21.50 25.39 0.62
C VAL A 168 21.15 25.23 2.10
N SER A 169 21.45 24.06 2.64
CA SER A 169 21.17 23.70 4.03
C SER A 169 22.39 23.08 4.71
N ALA A 170 22.45 23.23 6.02
CA ALA A 170 23.56 22.83 6.87
C ALA A 170 23.55 21.33 7.27
N ASN A 171 23.27 20.43 6.31
CA ASN A 171 23.29 18.98 6.53
C ASN A 171 24.43 18.30 5.74
N GLY A 172 25.56 18.98 5.59
CA GLY A 172 26.77 18.48 4.95
C GLY A 172 27.62 17.65 5.90
N ASP A 173 27.05 16.63 6.55
CA ASP A 173 27.76 15.90 7.61
C ASP A 173 28.93 15.08 7.04
N ILE A 174 30.04 15.03 7.77
CA ILE A 174 31.19 14.17 7.46
C ILE A 174 31.33 13.15 8.57
N GLY A 175 31.32 11.87 8.21
CA GLY A 175 31.42 10.77 9.16
C GLY A 175 32.69 9.94 8.97
N THR A 176 33.25 9.41 10.05
CA THR A 176 34.26 8.35 9.99
C THR A 176 33.91 7.19 10.90
N ASN A 177 34.25 5.96 10.51
CA ASN A 177 34.21 4.81 11.42
C ASN A 177 35.56 4.52 12.11
N SER A 178 36.56 5.37 11.89
CA SER A 178 37.85 5.15 12.52
C SER A 178 37.82 5.42 14.02
N THR A 179 38.59 4.63 14.75
CA THR A 179 38.89 4.80 16.17
C THR A 179 40.35 5.21 16.39
N GLY A 180 41.15 5.36 15.33
CA GLY A 180 42.54 5.81 15.38
C GLY A 180 42.66 7.32 15.50
N ASP A 181 43.67 7.78 16.24
CA ASP A 181 43.91 9.20 16.44
C ASP A 181 44.26 9.90 15.12
N ALA A 182 43.62 11.06 14.90
CA ALA A 182 43.73 11.91 13.73
C ALA A 182 43.34 11.25 12.40
N ASP A 183 42.46 10.24 12.39
CA ASP A 183 42.05 9.59 11.14
C ASP A 183 40.99 10.37 10.34
N LEU A 184 40.33 11.37 10.94
CA LEU A 184 39.60 12.40 10.19
C LEU A 184 40.43 13.68 10.18
N LYS A 185 41.15 13.93 9.07
CA LYS A 185 42.05 15.09 8.92
C LYS A 185 41.43 16.14 8.02
N LEU A 186 41.17 17.31 8.60
CA LEU A 186 40.95 18.53 7.84
C LEU A 186 42.23 19.36 7.90
N ASN A 187 43.01 19.33 6.82
CA ASN A 187 44.25 20.09 6.67
C ASN A 187 43.98 21.34 5.82
N VAL A 188 43.90 22.49 6.49
CA VAL A 188 43.43 23.76 5.93
C VAL A 188 44.54 24.82 5.87
N THR A 189 45.80 24.40 5.67
CA THR A 189 46.94 25.32 5.65
C THR A 189 46.80 26.36 4.53
N GLY A 190 46.62 27.64 4.89
CA GLY A 190 46.50 28.76 3.96
C GLY A 190 45.22 28.78 3.11
N GLN A 191 44.19 27.99 3.45
CA GLN A 191 42.93 27.88 2.72
C GLN A 191 41.71 27.94 3.67
N THR A 192 40.49 27.71 3.19
CA THR A 192 39.29 27.69 4.04
C THR A 192 38.50 26.40 3.82
N ALA A 193 38.32 25.60 4.87
CA ALA A 193 37.42 24.47 4.87
C ALA A 193 36.21 24.83 5.72
N THR A 194 35.02 24.76 5.14
CA THR A 194 33.78 25.00 5.87
C THR A 194 32.85 23.81 5.70
N VAL A 195 32.53 23.18 6.82
CA VAL A 195 31.55 22.11 6.90
C VAL A 195 30.28 22.70 7.46
N TYR A 196 29.25 22.82 6.63
CA TYR A 196 27.91 23.22 7.02
C TYR A 196 27.16 21.95 7.43
N GLY A 197 27.55 21.36 8.55
CA GLY A 197 27.06 20.08 9.08
C GLY A 197 27.95 19.63 10.25
N ASP A 198 27.75 18.39 10.71
CA ASP A 198 28.50 17.84 11.83
C ASP A 198 29.69 16.97 11.37
N LEU A 199 30.79 17.03 12.14
CA LEU A 199 31.87 16.04 12.07
C LEU A 199 31.59 14.94 13.09
N VAL A 200 31.37 13.70 12.63
CA VAL A 200 30.94 12.60 13.50
C VAL A 200 31.94 11.45 13.46
N ALA A 201 32.34 11.01 14.64
CA ALA A 201 33.14 9.80 14.82
C ALA A 201 32.24 8.59 15.15
N GLY A 202 32.61 7.43 14.62
CA GLY A 202 31.86 6.18 14.77
C GLY A 202 31.82 5.66 16.20
N LYS A 203 30.99 4.63 16.43
CA LYS A 203 30.79 4.05 17.77
C LYS A 203 32.13 3.53 18.33
N GLY A 204 32.55 4.08 19.47
CA GLY A 204 33.78 3.68 20.17
C GLY A 204 35.00 4.57 19.89
N ALA A 205 34.87 5.55 19.01
CA ALA A 205 35.87 6.58 18.77
C ALA A 205 35.72 7.75 19.75
N ASN A 206 36.83 8.40 20.11
CA ASN A 206 36.80 9.69 20.80
C ASN A 206 36.89 10.82 19.76
N PRO A 207 35.84 11.65 19.59
CA PRO A 207 35.86 12.74 18.61
C PRO A 207 37.04 13.70 18.79
N ASP A 208 37.47 13.95 20.03
CA ASP A 208 38.55 14.90 20.33
C ASP A 208 39.94 14.41 19.87
N THR A 209 40.09 13.10 19.64
CA THR A 209 41.37 12.52 19.19
C THR A 209 41.31 12.03 17.75
N VAL A 210 40.17 11.55 17.28
CA VAL A 210 39.99 11.07 15.90
C VAL A 210 39.87 12.21 14.91
N ILE A 211 39.34 13.36 15.33
CA ILE A 211 39.14 14.53 14.47
C ILE A 211 40.29 15.52 14.68
N SER A 212 41.09 15.73 13.63
CA SER A 212 42.15 16.74 13.61
C SER A 212 41.78 17.84 12.62
N ILE A 213 41.64 19.06 13.14
CA ILE A 213 41.42 20.28 12.34
C ILE A 213 42.68 21.12 12.45
N ASN A 214 43.49 21.13 11.40
CA ASN A 214 44.71 21.92 11.33
C ASN A 214 44.47 23.13 10.43
N GLY A 215 44.38 24.32 11.03
CA GLY A 215 44.30 25.60 10.34
C GLY A 215 45.33 26.54 10.93
N SER A 216 46.19 27.10 10.09
CA SER A 216 47.15 28.15 10.45
C SER A 216 46.63 29.51 10.00
#